data_AF-A0A2S9XL64-F1
#
_entry.id   AF-A0A2S9XL64-F1
#
_cell.length_a   1.000
_cell.length_b   1.000
_cell.length_c   1.000
_cell.angle_alpha   90.00
_cell.angle_beta   90.00
_cell.angle_gamma   90.00
#
_symmetry.space_group_name_H-M   'P 1'
#
loop_
_entity.id
_entity.type
_entity.pdbx_description
1 polymer ?
#
loop_
_entity_poly.entity_id
_entity_poly.type
_entity_poly.pdbx_seq_one_letter_code
_entity_poly.pdbx_strand_id
1 'polypeptide(L)'
;MSNIFERASRLRIRFESSKGLLTMEDLWVLPLTSEGGKSKVNLDEIARGLHREIQAAGEVSFVKPASEPEERLSVAFEVVKHVISVLMAERDAAVLEAERQEKKKLILAALAEAENKDLTSGSIDELRAKLAAL
;
A
#
# COMPACT_ATOMS: atom_id res chain seq x y z
N MET A 1 -18.08 14.09 -10.24
CA MET A 1 -16.87 13.35 -10.68
C MET A 1 -17.07 11.89 -10.29
N SER A 2 -16.99 10.96 -11.23
CA SER A 2 -17.21 9.53 -10.94
C SER A 2 -15.96 8.92 -10.32
N ASN A 3 -16.13 8.13 -9.27
CA ASN A 3 -15.04 7.45 -8.58
C ASN A 3 -14.41 6.39 -9.51
N ILE A 4 -13.09 6.21 -9.49
CA ILE A 4 -12.37 5.21 -10.32
C ILE A 4 -12.96 3.79 -10.14
N PHE A 5 -13.38 3.43 -8.94
CA PHE A 5 -14.00 2.12 -8.65
C PHE A 5 -15.44 2.03 -9.17
N GLU A 6 -16.17 3.13 -9.18
CA GLU A 6 -17.51 3.19 -9.80
C GLU A 6 -17.39 2.98 -11.32
N ARG A 7 -16.43 3.64 -11.97
CA ARG A 7 -16.15 3.44 -13.40
C ARG A 7 -15.74 2.01 -13.69
N ALA A 8 -14.80 1.47 -12.92
CA ALA A 8 -14.29 0.11 -13.08
C ALA A 8 -15.38 -0.97 -12.88
N SER A 9 -16.27 -0.79 -11.90
CA SER A 9 -17.40 -1.70 -11.66
C SER A 9 -18.43 -1.65 -12.80
N ARG A 10 -18.79 -0.47 -13.29
CA ARG A 10 -19.70 -0.31 -14.45
C ARG A 10 -19.13 -0.96 -15.71
N LEU A 11 -17.82 -0.83 -15.93
CA LEU A 11 -17.11 -1.46 -17.04
C LEU A 11 -16.85 -2.97 -16.85
N ARG A 12 -17.15 -3.51 -15.65
CA ARG A 12 -16.93 -4.91 -15.26
C ARG A 12 -15.50 -5.35 -15.51
N ILE A 13 -14.53 -4.49 -15.14
CA ILE A 13 -13.11 -4.76 -15.34
C ILE A 13 -12.71 -6.03 -14.55
N ARG A 14 -11.90 -6.87 -15.21
CA ARG A 14 -11.24 -8.04 -14.63
C ARG A 14 -9.76 -7.95 -14.98
N PHE A 15 -8.91 -8.39 -14.07
CA PHE A 15 -7.46 -8.31 -14.23
C PHE A 15 -6.91 -9.68 -14.59
N GLU A 16 -6.15 -9.75 -15.67
CA GLU A 16 -5.49 -11.00 -16.05
C GLU A 16 -4.33 -11.31 -15.09
N SER A 17 -4.21 -12.58 -14.71
CA SER A 17 -3.11 -13.07 -13.89
C SER A 17 -2.76 -14.51 -14.26
N SER A 18 -1.59 -14.97 -13.83
CA SER A 18 -1.16 -16.36 -14.00
C SER A 18 -2.08 -17.40 -13.34
N LYS A 19 -2.99 -16.99 -12.46
CA LYS A 19 -3.99 -17.84 -11.80
C LYS A 19 -5.41 -17.68 -12.35
N GLY A 20 -5.57 -16.88 -13.40
CA GLY A 20 -6.87 -16.56 -14.01
C GLY A 20 -7.28 -15.11 -13.80
N LEU A 21 -8.57 -14.84 -14.05
CA LEU A 21 -9.14 -13.51 -13.96
C LEU A 21 -9.41 -13.13 -12.50
N LEU A 22 -8.93 -11.96 -12.10
CA LEU A 22 -9.14 -11.38 -10.79
C LEU A 22 -10.19 -10.28 -10.83
N THR A 23 -10.90 -10.15 -9.71
CA THR A 23 -11.84 -9.06 -9.46
C THR A 23 -11.14 -7.87 -8.81
N MET A 24 -11.87 -6.76 -8.61
CA MET A 24 -11.30 -5.58 -7.93
C MET A 24 -11.04 -5.87 -6.46
N GLU A 25 -11.90 -6.67 -5.85
CA GLU A 25 -11.83 -7.11 -4.45
C GLU A 25 -10.59 -7.96 -4.22
N ASP A 26 -10.25 -8.83 -5.18
CA ASP A 26 -9.05 -9.67 -5.10
C ASP A 26 -7.75 -8.86 -5.02
N LEU A 27 -7.70 -7.66 -5.61
CA LEU A 27 -6.51 -6.80 -5.57
C LEU A 27 -6.10 -6.42 -4.14
N TRP A 28 -7.06 -6.29 -3.23
CA TRP A 28 -6.80 -5.91 -1.83
C TRP A 28 -6.16 -7.02 -1.00
N VAL A 29 -6.29 -8.27 -1.42
CA VAL A 29 -5.71 -9.43 -0.73
C VAL A 29 -4.41 -9.91 -1.37
N LEU A 30 -3.98 -9.27 -2.47
CA LEU A 30 -2.72 -9.60 -3.13
C LEU A 30 -1.52 -8.93 -2.45
N PRO A 31 -0.36 -9.61 -2.43
CA PRO A 31 0.87 -8.99 -1.97
C PRO A 31 1.33 -7.90 -2.95
N LEU A 32 2.01 -6.88 -2.43
CA LEU A 32 2.63 -5.80 -3.24
C LEU A 32 3.69 -6.37 -4.20
N THR A 33 4.53 -7.29 -3.70
CA THR A 33 5.60 -7.95 -4.47
C THR A 33 5.63 -9.46 -4.14
N SER A 34 6.28 -10.26 -4.99
CA SER A 34 6.45 -11.68 -4.71
C SER A 34 7.45 -11.92 -3.57
N GLU A 35 6.96 -12.17 -2.36
CA GLU A 35 7.82 -12.62 -1.25
C GLU A 35 8.09 -14.14 -1.35
N GLY A 36 9.37 -14.52 -1.33
CA GLY A 36 9.79 -15.89 -1.06
C GLY A 36 9.77 -16.88 -2.24
N GLY A 37 10.18 -16.47 -3.45
CA GLY A 37 10.59 -17.37 -4.54
C GLY A 37 9.51 -18.29 -5.15
N LYS A 38 8.27 -18.23 -4.67
CA LYS A 38 7.13 -18.94 -5.27
C LYS A 38 6.35 -17.97 -6.15
N SER A 39 6.03 -18.41 -7.36
CA SER A 39 5.18 -17.74 -8.35
C SER A 39 3.78 -17.47 -7.74
N LYS A 40 3.69 -16.35 -7.01
CA LYS A 40 2.46 -15.82 -6.45
C LYS A 40 2.16 -14.54 -7.22
N VAL A 41 0.99 -14.53 -7.83
CA VAL A 41 0.38 -13.31 -8.40
C VAL A 41 0.51 -12.19 -7.36
N ASN A 42 0.97 -11.04 -7.82
CA ASN A 42 1.18 -9.86 -7.00
C ASN A 42 0.77 -8.61 -7.78
N LEU A 43 0.56 -7.51 -7.07
CA LEU A 43 0.08 -6.26 -7.66
C LEU A 43 1.05 -5.64 -8.65
N ASP A 44 2.34 -5.78 -8.41
CA ASP A 44 3.40 -5.29 -9.30
C ASP A 44 3.43 -6.03 -10.65
N GLU A 45 3.24 -7.35 -10.66
CA GLU A 45 3.10 -8.13 -11.90
C GLU A 45 1.90 -7.66 -12.75
N ILE A 46 0.74 -7.44 -12.10
CA ILE A 46 -0.47 -6.94 -12.76
C ILE A 46 -0.25 -5.52 -13.30
N ALA A 47 0.36 -4.63 -12.51
CA ALA A 47 0.65 -3.27 -12.91
C ALA A 47 1.61 -3.21 -14.12
N ARG A 48 2.63 -4.08 -14.15
CA ARG A 48 3.55 -4.20 -15.28
C ARG A 48 2.85 -4.75 -16.52
N GLY A 49 1.93 -5.71 -16.37
CA GLY A 49 1.10 -6.23 -17.46
C GLY A 49 0.28 -5.12 -18.13
N LEU A 50 -0.52 -4.40 -17.34
CA LEU A 50 -1.31 -3.26 -17.80
C LEU A 50 -0.44 -2.17 -18.43
N HIS A 51 0.73 -1.89 -17.86
CA HIS A 51 1.64 -0.90 -18.42
C HIS A 51 2.15 -1.30 -19.81
N ARG A 52 2.47 -2.59 -20.03
CA ARG A 52 2.87 -3.10 -21.34
C ARG A 52 1.74 -3.00 -22.35
N GLU A 53 0.51 -3.30 -21.96
CA GLU A 53 -0.67 -3.13 -22.82
C GLU A 53 -0.87 -1.68 -23.23
N ILE A 54 -0.71 -0.73 -22.29
CA ILE A 54 -0.81 0.70 -22.58
C ILE A 54 0.28 1.12 -23.59
N GLN A 55 1.51 0.65 -23.41
CA GLN A 55 2.61 0.94 -24.35
C GLN A 55 2.35 0.32 -25.73
N ALA A 56 1.78 -0.89 -25.78
CA ALA A 56 1.45 -1.58 -27.02
C ALA A 56 0.27 -0.93 -27.78
N ALA A 57 -0.67 -0.31 -27.06
CA ALA A 57 -1.80 0.40 -27.64
C ALA A 57 -1.40 1.67 -28.43
N GLY A 58 -0.15 2.14 -28.26
CA GLY A 58 0.38 3.29 -28.99
C GLY A 58 -0.06 4.65 -28.42
N GLU A 59 0.21 5.73 -29.16
CA GLU A 59 -0.11 7.09 -28.72
C GLU A 59 -1.62 7.34 -28.71
N VAL A 60 -2.12 7.78 -27.55
CA VAL A 60 -3.49 8.25 -27.38
C VAL A 60 -3.69 9.49 -28.24
N SER A 61 -4.77 9.50 -29.04
CA SER A 61 -5.09 10.67 -29.84
C SER A 61 -5.53 11.84 -28.94
N PHE A 62 -4.84 12.97 -29.03
CA PHE A 62 -5.25 14.21 -28.32
C PHE A 62 -6.48 14.89 -28.93
N VAL A 63 -6.93 14.44 -30.11
CA VAL A 63 -8.02 15.06 -30.88
C VAL A 63 -9.23 14.12 -30.98
N LYS A 64 -9.01 12.79 -30.98
CA LYS A 64 -10.08 11.81 -31.04
C LYS A 64 -10.42 11.32 -29.63
N PRO A 65 -11.71 11.10 -29.31
CA PRO A 65 -12.09 10.51 -28.04
C PRO A 65 -11.49 9.11 -27.89
N ALA A 66 -11.14 8.74 -26.66
CA ALA A 66 -10.63 7.41 -26.35
C ALA A 66 -11.65 6.34 -26.75
N SER A 67 -11.15 5.23 -27.30
CA SER A 67 -11.99 4.06 -27.57
C SER A 67 -12.41 3.36 -26.26
N GLU A 68 -13.51 2.58 -26.28
CA GLU A 68 -13.94 1.82 -25.10
C GLU A 68 -12.83 0.91 -24.52
N PRO A 69 -12.00 0.22 -25.34
CA PRO A 69 -10.84 -0.53 -24.83
C PRO A 69 -9.78 0.35 -24.16
N GLU A 70 -9.48 1.52 -24.72
CA GLU A 70 -8.53 2.47 -24.12
C GLU A 70 -9.03 2.99 -22.77
N GLU A 71 -10.31 3.31 -22.66
CA GLU A 71 -10.92 3.74 -21.40
C GLU A 71 -10.85 2.61 -20.36
N ARG A 72 -11.22 1.38 -20.73
CA ARG A 72 -11.14 0.21 -19.85
C ARG A 72 -9.71 0.02 -19.33
N LEU A 73 -8.71 0.11 -20.21
CA LEU A 73 -7.31 -0.08 -19.85
C LEU A 73 -6.78 1.03 -18.94
N SER A 74 -7.13 2.29 -19.23
CA SER A 74 -6.79 3.44 -18.40
C SER A 74 -7.40 3.32 -17.00
N VAL A 75 -8.69 2.99 -16.90
CA VAL A 75 -9.38 2.82 -15.62
C VAL A 75 -8.79 1.64 -14.82
N ALA A 76 -8.50 0.52 -15.49
CA ALA A 76 -7.86 -0.63 -14.85
C ALA A 76 -6.52 -0.24 -14.21
N PHE A 77 -5.69 0.51 -14.94
CA PHE A 77 -4.38 0.95 -14.45
C PHE A 77 -4.47 1.94 -13.29
N GLU A 78 -5.43 2.87 -13.34
CA GLU A 78 -5.71 3.81 -12.23
C GLU A 78 -6.13 3.07 -10.96
N VAL A 79 -7.01 2.08 -11.06
CA VAL A 79 -7.45 1.26 -9.93
C VAL A 79 -6.28 0.53 -9.29
N VAL A 80 -5.44 -0.16 -10.09
CA VAL A 80 -4.28 -0.89 -9.57
C VAL A 80 -3.29 0.05 -8.88
N LYS A 81 -3.00 1.22 -9.48
CA LYS A 81 -2.15 2.24 -8.85
C LYS A 81 -2.70 2.72 -7.51
N HIS A 82 -4.00 2.97 -7.43
CA HIS A 82 -4.63 3.40 -6.19
C HIS A 82 -4.51 2.33 -5.10
N VAL A 83 -4.83 1.07 -5.42
CA VAL A 83 -4.72 -0.05 -4.46
C VAL A 83 -3.28 -0.21 -3.97
N ILE A 84 -2.29 -0.17 -4.87
CA ILE A 84 -0.87 -0.21 -4.50
C ILE A 84 -0.52 0.94 -3.54
N SER A 85 -0.94 2.16 -3.86
CA SER A 85 -0.66 3.33 -3.02
C SER A 85 -1.25 3.19 -1.62
N VAL A 86 -2.48 2.68 -1.51
CA VAL A 86 -3.14 2.48 -0.21
C VAL A 86 -2.41 1.41 0.60
N LEU A 87 -2.15 0.24 0.00
CA LEU A 87 -1.46 -0.86 0.69
C LEU A 87 -0.02 -0.50 1.11
N MET A 88 0.69 0.31 0.31
CA MET A 88 1.99 0.84 0.70
C MET A 88 1.87 1.77 1.92
N ALA A 89 0.90 2.67 1.92
CA ALA A 89 0.66 3.58 3.05
C ALA A 89 0.26 2.82 4.32
N GLU A 90 -0.58 1.78 4.20
CA GLU A 90 -0.96 0.91 5.32
C GLU A 90 0.23 0.14 5.88
N ARG A 91 1.08 -0.43 5.00
CA ARG A 91 2.32 -1.11 5.41
C ARG A 91 3.23 -0.15 6.17
N ASP A 92 3.47 1.04 5.62
CA ASP A 92 4.38 2.02 6.20
C ASP A 92 3.84 2.54 7.55
N ALA A 93 2.52 2.73 7.67
CA ALA A 93 1.85 3.05 8.92
C ALA A 93 1.98 1.92 9.96
N ALA A 94 1.85 0.65 9.55
CA ALA A 94 2.01 -0.50 10.42
C ALA A 94 3.46 -0.64 10.93
N VAL A 95 4.46 -0.39 10.07
CA VAL A 95 5.87 -0.37 10.46
C VAL A 95 6.14 0.76 11.47
N LEU A 96 5.65 1.97 11.19
CA LEU A 96 5.81 3.11 12.09
C LEU A 96 5.17 2.85 13.46
N GLU A 97 3.99 2.23 13.48
CA GLU A 97 3.32 1.87 14.73
C GLU A 97 4.10 0.79 15.49
N ALA A 98 4.62 -0.23 14.81
CA ALA A 98 5.48 -1.24 15.43
C ALA A 98 6.75 -0.62 16.05
N GLU A 99 7.40 0.31 15.35
CA GLU A 99 8.54 1.05 15.89
C GLU A 99 8.18 1.92 17.10
N ARG A 100 7.02 2.60 17.05
CA ARG A 100 6.52 3.41 18.17
C ARG A 100 6.27 2.53 19.40
N GLN A 101 5.63 1.37 19.20
CA GLN A 101 5.38 0.41 20.28
C GLN A 101 6.67 -0.15 20.86
N GLU A 102 7.67 -0.44 20.03
CA GLU A 102 8.97 -0.92 20.52
C GLU A 102 9.72 0.15 21.31
N LYS A 103 9.78 1.39 20.79
CA LYS A 103 10.36 2.54 21.51
C LYS A 103 9.65 2.76 22.85
N LYS A 104 8.31 2.67 22.87
CA LYS A 104 7.51 2.78 24.09
C LYS A 104 7.87 1.70 25.11
N LYS A 105 8.00 0.44 24.69
CA LYS A 105 8.40 -0.67 25.58
C LYS A 105 9.79 -0.44 26.17
N LEU A 106 10.76 -0.02 25.36
CA LEU A 106 12.12 0.27 25.81
C LEU A 106 12.15 1.42 26.84
N ILE A 107 11.42 2.51 26.58
CA ILE A 107 11.33 3.65 27.52
C ILE A 107 10.67 3.22 28.83
N LEU A 108 9.60 2.44 28.79
CA LEU A 108 8.93 1.93 30.00
C LEU A 108 9.83 1.01 30.81
N ALA A 109 10.60 0.13 30.15
CA ALA A 109 11.57 -0.73 30.83
C ALA A 109 12.69 0.08 31.48
N ALA A 110 13.24 1.07 30.78
CA ALA A 110 14.26 1.97 31.31
C ALA A 110 13.73 2.82 32.48
N LEU A 111 12.47 3.27 32.42
CA LEU A 111 11.84 4.00 33.52
C LEU A 111 11.71 3.12 34.77
N ALA A 112 11.21 1.89 34.61
CA ALA A 112 11.09 0.95 35.72
C ALA A 112 12.46 0.61 36.34
N GLU A 113 13.51 0.51 35.52
CA GLU A 113 14.87 0.31 36.01
C GLU A 113 15.42 1.56 36.72
N ALA A 114 15.15 2.76 36.20
CA ALA A 114 15.57 4.03 36.82
C ALA A 114 14.88 4.29 38.16
N GLU A 115 13.57 4.01 38.26
CA GLU A 115 12.79 4.10 39.50
C GLU A 115 13.30 3.10 40.55
N ASN A 116 13.73 1.90 40.14
CA ASN A 116 14.36 0.93 41.05
C ASN A 116 15.80 1.28 41.44
N LYS A 117 16.52 2.08 40.63
CA LYS A 117 17.93 2.44 40.84
C LYS A 117 18.15 3.77 41.55
N ASP A 118 17.07 4.42 42.04
CA ASP A 118 17.13 5.69 42.78
C ASP A 118 17.93 6.78 42.02
N LEU A 119 17.80 6.79 40.70
CA LEU A 119 18.41 7.81 39.85
C LEU A 119 17.73 9.16 40.12
N THR A 120 18.52 10.24 40.09
CA THR A 120 18.05 11.60 40.35
C THR A 120 16.85 11.96 39.46
N SER A 121 15.94 12.81 39.97
CA SER A 121 14.67 13.18 39.32
C SER A 121 14.80 13.56 37.83
N GLY A 122 15.91 14.20 37.45
CA GLY A 122 16.18 14.59 36.06
C GLY A 122 16.16 13.43 35.06
N SER A 123 16.68 12.25 35.40
CA SER A 123 16.72 11.12 34.46
C SER A 123 15.34 10.50 34.23
N ILE A 124 14.47 10.56 35.24
CA ILE A 124 13.10 10.04 35.17
C ILE A 124 12.22 11.01 34.37
N ASP A 125 12.37 12.32 34.60
CA ASP A 125 11.58 13.36 33.92
C ASP A 125 11.88 13.41 32.41
N GLU A 126 13.14 13.22 31.99
CA GLU A 126 13.52 13.12 30.58
C GLU A 126 12.90 11.90 29.88
N LEU A 127 12.84 10.74 30.55
CA LEU A 127 12.21 9.54 30.01
C LEU A 127 10.69 9.69 29.89
N ARG A 128 10.04 10.37 30.86
CA ARG A 128 8.61 10.71 30.80
C ARG A 128 8.30 11.68 29.66
N ALA A 129 9.16 12.68 29.44
CA ALA A 129 9.01 13.61 28.32
C ALA A 129 9.12 12.90 26.96
N LYS A 130 10.06 11.95 26.82
CA LYS A 130 10.21 11.13 25.60
C LYS A 130 9.00 10.21 25.36
N LEU A 131 8.40 9.65 26.42
CA LEU A 131 7.17 8.85 26.31
C LEU A 131 5.96 9.69 25.86
N ALA A 132 5.85 10.95 26.32
CA ALA A 132 4.74 11.83 25.98
C ALA A 132 4.79 12.39 24.55
N ALA A 133 5.96 12.38 23.91
CA ALA A 133 6.18 12.91 22.56
C ALA A 133 6.05 11.86 21.43
N LEU A 134 5.81 10.58 21.77
CA LEU A 134 5.62 9.46 20.83
C LEU A 134 4.16 9.26 20.44
#